data_AF-A0A9X8ZZE7-F1
#
_entry.id   AF-A0A9X8ZZE7-F1
#
_cell.length_a   1.000
_cell.length_b   1.000
_cell.length_c   1.000
_cell.angle_alpha   90.00
_cell.angle_beta   90.00
_cell.angle_gamma   90.00
#
_symmetry.space_group_name_H-M   'P 1'
#
loop_
_entity.id
_entity.type
_entity.pdbx_description
1 polymer ?
#
loop_
_entity_poly.entity_id
_entity_poly.type
_entity_poly.pdbx_seq_one_letter_code
_entity_poly.pdbx_strand_id
1 'polypeptide(L)' 'LGGKDPGIVREDADLQDAANHIVSGAFSYSGQRCTAIKRVLVHENVADELVSLLKAQVAELS' A
#
# COMPACT_ATOMS: atom_id res chain seq x y z
N LEU A 1 18.08 13.48 -3.85
CA LEU A 1 16.85 13.56 -4.66
C LEU A 1 15.84 12.59 -4.05
N GLY A 2 14.64 13.05 -3.68
CA GLY A 2 13.60 12.22 -3.06
C GLY A 2 12.54 11.76 -4.08
N GLY A 3 11.93 10.59 -3.86
CA GLY A 3 10.85 10.02 -4.67
C GLY A 3 9.46 10.24 -4.06
N LYS A 4 8.43 10.25 -4.92
CA LYS A 4 7.00 10.22 -4.52
C LYS A 4 6.33 9.02 -5.17
N ASP A 5 6.86 7.86 -4.82
CA ASP A 5 6.64 6.62 -5.57
C ASP A 5 5.19 6.13 -5.46
N PRO A 6 4.55 5.81 -6.59
CA PRO A 6 3.20 5.27 -6.62
C PRO A 6 3.20 3.73 -6.54
N GLY A 7 2.17 3.17 -5.91
CA GLY A 7 1.68 1.81 -6.19
C GLY A 7 0.41 1.88 -7.03
N ILE A 8 0.24 0.97 -7.99
CA ILE A 8 -0.97 0.88 -8.81
C ILE A 8 -1.60 -0.50 -8.63
N VAL A 9 -2.86 -0.55 -8.22
CA VAL A 9 -3.63 -1.78 -8.00
C VAL A 9 -4.78 -1.82 -8.99
N ARG A 10 -4.81 -2.86 -9.82
CA ARG A 10 -5.90 -3.07 -10.78
C ARG A 10 -7.04 -3.89 -10.17
N GLU A 11 -8.16 -3.92 -10.86
CA GLU A 11 -9.35 -4.67 -10.46
C GLU A 11 -9.11 -6.18 -10.28
N ASP A 12 -8.21 -6.77 -11.07
CA ASP A 12 -7.88 -8.21 -11.04
C ASP A 12 -6.67 -8.54 -10.16
N ALA A 13 -6.20 -7.59 -9.37
CA ALA A 13 -5.08 -7.82 -8.47
C ALA A 13 -5.47 -8.73 -7.30
N ASP A 14 -4.53 -9.55 -6.83
CA ASP A 14 -4.64 -10.17 -5.50
C ASP A 14 -4.52 -9.08 -4.44
N LEU A 15 -5.64 -8.73 -3.80
CA LEU A 15 -5.70 -7.61 -2.86
C LEU A 15 -4.99 -7.91 -1.54
N GLN A 16 -4.90 -9.17 -1.13
CA GLN A 16 -4.21 -9.55 0.09
C GLN A 16 -2.70 -9.41 -0.10
N ASP A 17 -2.19 -9.90 -1.23
CA ASP A 17 -0.78 -9.73 -1.60
C ASP A 17 -0.44 -8.25 -1.83
N ALA A 18 -1.30 -7.52 -2.54
CA ALA A 18 -1.14 -6.09 -2.76
C ALA A 18 -1.07 -5.32 -1.44
N ALA A 19 -1.97 -5.60 -0.49
CA ALA A 19 -1.96 -4.96 0.83
C ALA A 19 -0.66 -5.24 1.59
N ASN A 20 -0.18 -6.49 1.60
CA ASN A 20 1.08 -6.87 2.24
C ASN A 20 2.27 -6.06 1.68
N HIS A 21 2.38 -6.00 0.34
CA HIS A 21 3.45 -5.27 -0.33
C HIS A 21 3.35 -3.75 -0.14
N ILE A 22 2.13 -3.20 -0.16
CA ILE A 22 1.89 -1.77 0.10
C ILE A 22 2.32 -1.40 1.52
N VAL A 23 1.88 -2.15 2.54
CA VAL A 23 2.19 -1.85 3.93
C VAL A 23 3.69 -1.96 4.18
N SER A 24 4.32 -3.05 3.73
CA SER A 24 5.77 -3.20 3.82
C SER A 24 6.51 -2.07 3.09
N GLY A 25 6.12 -1.76 1.85
CA GLY A 25 6.77 -0.72 1.03
C GLY A 25 6.56 0.70 1.55
N ALA A 26 5.45 0.98 2.24
CA ALA A 26 5.13 2.29 2.77
C ALA A 26 5.75 2.53 4.16
N PHE A 27 5.71 1.53 5.06
CA PHE A 27 6.00 1.71 6.48
C PHE A 27 7.33 1.13 6.95
N SER A 28 8.00 0.28 6.17
CA SER A 28 9.35 -0.20 6.51
C SER A 28 10.30 0.95 6.78
N TYR A 29 11.15 0.82 7.81
CA TYR A 29 12.04 1.88 8.30
C TYR A 29 11.28 3.18 8.62
N SER A 30 10.08 3.05 9.18
CA SER A 30 9.17 4.17 9.49
C SER A 30 8.83 5.02 8.24
N GLY A 31 8.86 4.42 7.05
CA GLY A 31 8.63 5.11 5.78
C GLY A 31 9.73 6.10 5.37
N GLN A 32 10.88 6.08 6.07
CA GLN A 32 12.04 6.96 5.84
C GLN A 32 12.97 6.40 4.76
N ARG A 33 12.37 5.92 3.67
CA ARG A 33 13.09 5.52 2.46
C ARG A 33 12.69 6.45 1.32
N CYS A 34 13.67 6.82 0.50
CA CYS A 34 13.42 7.57 -0.73
C CYS A 34 12.52 6.81 -1.72
N THR A 35 12.49 5.47 -1.57
CA THR A 35 11.69 4.51 -2.35
C THR A 35 10.37 4.11 -1.68
N ALA A 36 10.02 4.70 -0.53
CA ALA A 36 8.83 4.29 0.19
C ALA A 36 7.58 4.69 -0.59
N ILE A 37 6.60 3.79 -0.67
CA ILE A 37 5.33 4.07 -1.35
C ILE A 37 4.66 5.25 -0.67
N LYS A 38 4.35 6.29 -1.44
CA LYS A 38 3.71 7.53 -0.94
C LYS A 38 2.25 7.66 -1.33
N ARG A 39 1.85 6.99 -2.42
CA ARG A 39 0.48 7.02 -2.96
C ARG A 39 0.13 5.66 -3.54
N VAL A 40 -1.10 5.21 -3.31
CA VAL A 40 -1.66 4.03 -3.97
C VAL A 40 -2.80 4.51 -4.85
N LEU A 41 -2.75 4.18 -6.13
CA LEU A 41 -3.82 4.38 -7.10
C LEU A 41 -4.50 3.03 -7.32
N VAL A 42 -5.77 2.92 -6.98
CA VAL A 42 -6.51 1.66 -7.00
C VAL A 42 -7.73 1.79 -7.92
N HIS A 43 -8.06 0.72 -8.62
CA HIS A 43 -9.29 0.66 -9.40
C HIS A 43 -10.52 0.78 -8.49
N GLU A 44 -11.52 1.55 -8.92
CA GLU A 44 -12.66 1.92 -8.06
C GLU A 44 -13.43 0.72 -7.50
N ASN A 45 -13.61 -0.34 -8.30
CA ASN A 45 -14.34 -1.54 -7.90
C ASN A 45 -13.71 -2.33 -6.73
N VAL A 46 -12.41 -2.12 -6.45
CA VAL A 46 -11.67 -2.84 -5.39
C VAL A 46 -11.11 -1.91 -4.32
N ALA A 47 -11.44 -0.61 -4.38
CA ALA A 47 -10.87 0.40 -3.51
C ALA A 47 -11.24 0.20 -2.04
N ASP A 48 -12.53 -0.02 -1.74
CA ASP A 48 -13.01 -0.16 -0.36
C ASP A 48 -12.49 -1.45 0.32
N GLU A 49 -12.39 -2.53 -0.45
CA GLU A 49 -11.82 -3.79 0.01
C GLU A 49 -10.33 -3.64 0.32
N LEU A 50 -9.55 -3.05 -0.60
CA LEU A 50 -8.13 -2.79 -0.37
C LEU A 50 -7.92 -1.88 0.85
N VAL A 51 -8.72 -0.82 1.02
CA VAL A 51 -8.64 0.08 2.19
C VAL A 51 -8.90 -0.68 3.49
N SER A 52 -9.84 -1.62 3.49
CA SER A 52 -10.15 -2.44 4.67
C SER A 52 -8.98 -3.35 5.04
N LEU A 53 -8.36 -4.01 4.06
CA LEU A 53 -7.17 -4.84 4.27
C LEU A 53 -5.97 -4.03 4.77
N LEU A 54 -5.72 -2.86 4.16
CA LEU A 54 -4.64 -1.97 4.59
C LEU A 54 -4.81 -1.50 6.04
N LYS A 55 -6.04 -1.11 6.43
CA LYS A 55 -6.33 -0.70 7.82
C LYS A 55 -6.05 -1.82 8.81
N ALA A 56 -6.52 -3.04 8.51
CA ALA A 56 -6.28 -4.19 9.37
C ALA A 56 -4.79 -4.46 9.55
N GLN A 57 -4.01 -4.47 8.46
CA GLN A 57 -2.57 -4.72 8.54
C GLN A 57 -1.80 -3.62 9.25
N VAL A 58 -2.15 -2.34 9.02
CA VAL A 58 -1.49 -1.20 9.68
C VAL A 58 -1.74 -1.22 11.19
N ALA A 59 -2.92 -1.67 11.64
CA ALA A 59 -3.23 -1.78 13.07
C ALA A 59 -2.35 -2.79 13.81
N GLU A 60 -1.79 -3.78 13.10
CA GLU A 60 -0.89 -4.80 13.66
C GLU A 60 0.59 -4.36 13.64
N LEU A 61 0.92 -3.18 13.10
CA LEU A 61 2.29 -2.66 13.13
C LEU A 61 2.64 -2.18 14.55
N SER A 62 3.71 -2.74 15.10
CA SER A 62 4.28 -2.40 16.42
C SER A 62 5.11 -1.13 16.42
#